data_AF-A0A821ICM5-F1
#
_entry.id   AF-A0A821ICM5-F1
#
_cell.length_a   1.000
_cell.length_b   1.000
_cell.length_c   1.000
_cell.angle_alpha   90.00
_cell.angle_beta   90.00
_cell.angle_gamma   90.00
#
_symmetry.space_group_name_H-M   'P 1'
#
loop_
_entity.id
_entity.type
_entity.pdbx_description
1 polymer ?
#
loop_
_entity_poly.entity_id
_entity_poly.type
_entity_poly.pdbx_seq_one_letter_code
_entity_poly.pdbx_strand_id
1 'polypeptide(L)'
;ELAKCHIDTHSIIVNQVLFQTPGENPNSCRRCASRMRLQHKYIEQIDDLYEDFNVIKLPLLDDEVRGTTNINLFSQHLIKQYKP
;
A
#
# COMPACT_ATOMS: atom_id res chain seq x y z
N GLU A 1 -18.58 -6.88 10.59
CA GLU A 1 -18.46 -8.11 11.40
C GLU A 1 -17.65 -7.92 12.68
N LEU A 2 -16.36 -7.55 12.64
CA LEU A 2 -15.52 -7.43 13.86
C LEU A 2 -16.09 -6.47 14.92
N ALA A 3 -16.55 -5.28 14.51
CA ALA A 3 -17.23 -4.34 15.40
C ALA A 3 -18.51 -4.91 16.03
N LYS A 4 -19.29 -5.72 15.29
CA LYS A 4 -20.49 -6.39 15.84
C LYS A 4 -20.09 -7.38 16.93
N CYS A 5 -18.96 -8.07 16.75
CA CYS A 5 -18.38 -8.98 17.72
C CYS A 5 -17.57 -8.29 18.83
N HIS A 6 -17.49 -6.95 18.83
CA HIS A 6 -16.74 -6.17 19.82
C HIS A 6 -15.24 -6.55 19.84
N ILE A 7 -14.70 -6.91 18.67
CA ILE A 7 -13.27 -7.20 18.48
C ILE A 7 -12.60 -5.91 18.01
N ASP A 8 -11.53 -5.52 18.69
CA ASP A 8 -10.76 -4.31 18.39
C ASP A 8 -10.09 -4.38 17.01
N THR A 9 -10.18 -3.28 16.26
CA THR A 9 -9.53 -3.09 14.97
C THR A 9 -9.19 -1.62 14.80
N HIS A 10 -7.91 -1.32 14.58
CA HIS A 10 -7.43 0.07 14.46
C HIS A 10 -6.36 0.24 13.36
N SER A 11 -6.09 -0.80 12.57
CA SER A 11 -5.10 -0.76 11.50
C SER A 11 -5.59 -1.45 10.23
N ILE A 12 -5.29 -0.86 9.08
CA ILE A 12 -5.56 -1.41 7.75
C ILE A 12 -4.26 -1.41 6.96
N ILE A 13 -3.93 -2.53 6.31
CA ILE A 13 -2.76 -2.64 5.44
C ILE A 13 -3.25 -2.75 3.99
N VAL A 14 -2.89 -1.78 3.17
CA VAL A 14 -3.14 -1.77 1.73
C VAL A 14 -1.89 -2.26 1.01
N ASN A 15 -1.93 -3.49 0.50
CA ASN A 15 -0.81 -4.13 -0.20
C ASN A 15 -0.82 -3.86 -1.71
N GLN A 16 0.34 -4.09 -2.35
CA GLN A 16 0.51 -4.03 -3.81
C GLN A 16 0.17 -2.66 -4.42
N VAL A 17 0.50 -1.60 -3.68
CA VAL A 17 0.33 -0.23 -4.16
C VAL A 17 1.45 0.10 -5.14
N LEU A 18 1.08 0.54 -6.35
CA LEU A 18 2.03 1.05 -7.32
C LEU A 18 2.36 2.50 -6.98
N PHE A 19 3.65 2.77 -6.75
CA PHE A 19 4.17 4.11 -6.54
C PHE A 19 4.86 4.62 -7.80
N GLN A 20 4.91 5.95 -7.96
CA GLN A 20 5.68 6.56 -9.05
C GLN A 20 7.15 6.63 -8.64
N THR A 21 8.02 5.98 -9.39
CA THR A 21 9.46 6.08 -9.19
C THR A 21 9.94 7.49 -9.57
N PRO A 22 10.71 8.18 -8.71
CA PRO A 22 11.30 9.47 -9.05
C PRO A 22 12.18 9.37 -10.30
N GLY A 23 11.94 10.26 -11.27
CA GLY A 23 12.70 10.29 -12.52
C GLY A 23 12.16 9.38 -13.63
N GLU A 24 11.20 8.50 -13.33
CA GLU A 24 10.51 7.73 -14.38
C GLU A 24 9.35 8.52 -14.99
N ASN A 25 9.24 8.44 -16.32
CA ASN A 25 8.09 8.99 -17.02
C ASN A 25 6.86 8.12 -16.71
N PRO A 26 5.83 8.64 -16.00
CA PRO A 26 4.65 7.85 -15.64
C PRO A 26 3.84 7.41 -16.87
N ASN A 27 4.02 8.07 -18.02
CA ASN A 27 3.37 7.71 -19.28
C ASN A 27 4.19 6.71 -20.12
N SER A 28 5.34 6.25 -19.65
CA SER A 28 6.12 5.18 -20.31
C SER A 28 5.32 3.88 -20.42
N CYS A 29 4.45 3.61 -19.44
CA CYS A 29 3.57 2.45 -19.40
C CYS A 29 2.10 2.87 -19.20
N ARG A 30 1.32 2.89 -20.30
CA ARG A 30 -0.13 3.24 -20.26
C ARG A 30 -0.94 2.36 -19.29
N ARG A 31 -0.65 1.06 -19.21
CA ARG A 31 -1.37 0.12 -18.32
C ARG A 31 -1.04 0.40 -16.85
N CYS A 32 0.23 0.66 -16.55
CA CYS A 32 0.70 0.99 -15.21
C CYS A 32 0.07 2.31 -14.73
N ALA A 33 0.12 3.35 -15.56
CA ALA A 33 -0.50 4.64 -15.27
C ALA A 33 -2.01 4.52 -14.99
N SER A 34 -2.73 3.71 -15.77
CA SER A 34 -4.16 3.47 -15.54
C SER A 34 -4.42 2.74 -14.23
N ARG A 35 -3.57 1.76 -13.88
CA ARG A 35 -3.68 1.02 -12.62
C ARG A 35 -3.38 1.90 -11.41
N MET A 36 -2.35 2.74 -11.50
CA MET A 36 -2.01 3.72 -10.46
C MET A 36 -3.16 4.70 -10.21
N ARG A 37 -3.76 5.28 -11.26
CA ARG A 37 -4.93 6.17 -11.10
C ARG A 37 -6.10 5.48 -10.42
N LEU A 38 -6.38 4.22 -10.77
CA LEU A 38 -7.45 3.45 -10.15
C LEU A 38 -7.15 3.18 -8.66
N GLN A 39 -5.92 2.76 -8.35
CA GLN A 39 -5.48 2.52 -6.97
C GLN A 39 -5.55 3.81 -6.15
N HIS A 40 -5.10 4.94 -6.70
CA HIS A 40 -5.15 6.24 -6.02
C HIS A 40 -6.57 6.61 -5.58
N LYS A 41 -7.55 6.48 -6.49
CA LYS A 41 -8.95 6.75 -6.17
C LYS A 41 -9.46 5.91 -5.00
N TYR A 42 -9.14 4.62 -4.96
CA TYR A 42 -9.57 3.75 -3.85
C TYR A 42 -8.81 4.04 -2.56
N ILE A 43 -7.54 4.41 -2.65
CA ILE A 43 -6.73 4.79 -1.51
C ILE A 43 -7.28 6.08 -0.86
N GLU A 44 -7.63 7.09 -1.65
CA GLU A 44 -8.28 8.31 -1.15
C GLU A 44 -9.59 7.96 -0.42
N GLN A 45 -10.41 7.09 -1.00
CA GLN A 45 -11.65 6.65 -0.35
C GLN A 45 -11.42 5.87 0.96
N ILE A 46 -10.34 5.09 1.05
CA ILE A 46 -9.96 4.39 2.28
C ILE A 46 -9.50 5.40 3.33
N ASP A 47 -8.67 6.36 2.94
CA ASP A 47 -8.16 7.39 3.84
C ASP A 47 -9.31 8.25 4.39
N ASP A 48 -10.30 8.60 3.56
CA ASP A 48 -11.49 9.36 3.98
C ASP A 48 -12.43 8.54 4.89
N LEU A 49 -12.66 7.26 4.58
CA LEU A 49 -13.60 6.41 5.34
C LEU A 49 -13.03 5.96 6.68
N TYR A 50 -11.71 5.82 6.76
CA TYR A 50 -11.00 5.25 7.90
C TYR A 50 -9.97 6.23 8.46
N GLU A 51 -10.35 7.51 8.58
CA GLU A 51 -9.48 8.58 9.09
C GLU A 51 -8.89 8.30 10.49
N ASP A 52 -9.64 7.58 11.33
CA ASP A 52 -9.23 7.19 12.69
C ASP A 52 -8.42 5.88 12.75
N PHE A 53 -8.17 5.24 11.60
CA PHE A 53 -7.37 4.01 11.53
C PHE A 53 -5.94 4.31 11.11
N ASN A 54 -5.01 3.48 11.57
CA ASN A 54 -3.67 3.43 11.02
C ASN A 54 -3.68 2.72 9.65
N VAL A 55 -3.75 3.50 8.56
CA VAL A 55 -3.72 2.98 7.19
C VAL A 55 -2.28 2.94 6.65
N ILE A 56 -1.71 1.73 6.59
CA ILE A 56 -0.36 1.48 6.08
C ILE A 56 -0.42 1.07 4.61
N LYS A 57 0.32 1.78 3.75
CA LYS A 57 0.37 1.55 2.30
C LYS A 57 1.70 0.86 1.94
N LEU A 58 1.63 -0.39 1.50
CA LEU A 58 2.82 -1.18 1.15
C LEU A 58 3.03 -1.27 -0.37
N PRO A 59 4.26 -1.10 -0.85
CA PRO A 59 4.56 -1.10 -2.27
C PRO A 59 4.36 -2.48 -2.89
N LEU A 60 3.98 -2.50 -4.16
CA LEU A 60 4.23 -3.65 -5.02
C LEU A 60 5.74 -3.69 -5.33
N LEU A 61 6.40 -4.80 -5.01
CA LEU A 61 7.79 -5.05 -5.39
C LEU A 61 7.85 -5.86 -6.69
N ASP A 62 8.97 -5.73 -7.41
CA ASP A 62 9.20 -6.46 -8.66
C ASP A 62 9.37 -7.97 -8.44
N ASP A 63 9.99 -8.34 -7.31
CA ASP A 63 10.25 -9.72 -6.92
C ASP A 63 9.32 -10.21 -5.81
N GLU A 64 9.12 -11.53 -5.75
CA GLU A 64 8.39 -12.17 -4.65
C GLU A 64 9.12 -11.96 -3.32
N VAL A 65 8.39 -11.53 -2.28
CA VAL A 65 8.92 -11.42 -0.92
C VAL A 65 9.04 -12.80 -0.30
N ARG A 66 10.19 -13.45 -0.49
CA ARG A 66 10.48 -14.80 0.01
C ARG A 66 11.87 -14.89 0.64
N GLY A 67 11.99 -15.78 1.62
CA GLY A 67 13.20 -15.90 2.44
C GLY A 67 13.23 -14.88 3.57
N THR A 68 13.86 -15.25 4.67
CA THR A 68 13.88 -14.45 5.92
C THR A 68 14.45 -13.06 5.71
N THR A 69 15.50 -12.92 4.90
CA THR A 69 16.12 -11.62 4.59
C THR A 69 15.15 -10.66 3.90
N ASN A 70 14.47 -11.10 2.83
CA ASN A 70 13.57 -10.23 2.08
C ASN A 70 12.30 -9.91 2.87
N ILE A 71 11.80 -10.87 3.68
CA ILE A 71 10.70 -10.61 4.60
C ILE A 71 11.07 -9.54 5.63
N ASN A 72 12.29 -9.61 6.19
CA ASN A 72 12.78 -8.62 7.15
C ASN A 72 13.03 -7.24 6.52
N LEU A 73 13.40 -7.17 5.25
CA LEU A 73 13.51 -5.90 4.53
C LEU A 73 12.12 -5.30 4.28
N PHE A 74 11.19 -6.12 3.76
CA PHE A 74 9.82 -5.69 3.47
C PHE A 74 9.07 -5.25 4.74
N SER A 75 9.28 -5.94 5.87
CA SER A 75 8.62 -5.61 7.14
C SER A 75 9.00 -4.23 7.68
N GLN A 76 10.14 -3.65 7.27
CA GLN A 76 10.51 -2.28 7.65
C GLN A 76 9.47 -1.27 7.15
N HIS A 77 8.80 -1.56 6.04
CA HIS A 77 7.75 -0.71 5.47
C HIS A 77 6.46 -0.71 6.29
N LEU A 78 6.27 -1.68 7.21
CA LEU A 78 5.14 -1.68 8.16
C LEU A 78 5.30 -0.62 9.25
N ILE A 79 6.55 -0.25 9.57
CA ILE A 79 6.87 0.71 10.63
C ILE A 79 7.18 2.08 10.04
N LYS A 80 7.89 2.12 8.91
CA LYS A 80 8.29 3.34 8.21
C LYS A 80 7.60 3.38 6.85
N GLN A 81 6.84 4.44 6.59
CA GLN A 81 6.17 4.60 5.32
C GLN A 81 7.15 4.52 4.15
N TYR A 82 6.83 3.69 3.16
CA TYR A 82 7.60 3.57 1.93
C TYR A 82 7.63 4.93 1.22
N LYS A 83 8.82 5.36 0.82
CA LYS A 83 9.04 6.52 -0.03
C LYS A 83 9.67 6.01 -1.33
N PRO A 84 8.97 6.13 -2.48
CA PRO A 84 9.51 5.72 -3.76
C PRO A 84 10.72 6.56 -4.18
#